data_AF-A0A919GAA0-F1
#
_entry.id   AF-A0A919GAA0-F1
#
_cell.length_a   1.000
_cell.length_b   1.000
_cell.length_c   1.000
_cell.angle_alpha   90.00
_cell.angle_beta   90.00
_cell.angle_gamma   90.00
#
_symmetry.space_group_name_H-M   'P 1'
#
loop_
_entity.id
_entity.type
_entity.pdbx_description
1 polymer ?
#
loop_
_entity_poly.entity_id
_entity_poly.type
_entity_poly.pdbx_seq_one_letter_code
_entity_poly.pdbx_strand_id
1 'polypeptide(L)'
;MGGGAGRVAGGTYRLLTTLSDHRTDPADRLVGLYHERWEIETAYLALRHTMLKGRVLRSKDPVGLTQEMWALLTIYQALRSMMVTAVETVPGCDPDRAGFTVALEAARDTVVGVAGTAAAATPSGRLDLVGHIGTRVLKALLPKSRMRLSARIVKCGTSRYNIWNRDGRPRDSTPITAIVITVHPPALPTTHAADRAASGRWGQVCRILAENSNQAMHARDIAGHLGLIATGRVLSGFNAQLCYWARNGRLIRTAPSTYKIPLPGALTPSTEPLLRGIG
;
A
#
# COMPACT_ATOMS: atom_id res chain seq x y z
N MET A 1 -38.72 11.10 -15.19
CA MET A 1 -37.38 11.49 -14.72
C MET A 1 -37.16 10.86 -13.34
N GLY A 2 -36.44 9.74 -13.27
CA GLY A 2 -36.18 9.04 -12.01
C GLY A 2 -34.85 9.47 -11.42
N GLY A 3 -34.87 10.20 -10.30
CA GLY A 3 -33.68 10.56 -9.54
C GLY A 3 -33.06 9.30 -8.92
N GLY A 4 -32.02 8.77 -9.54
CA GLY A 4 -31.21 7.71 -8.94
C GLY A 4 -30.49 8.27 -7.72
N ALA A 5 -30.90 7.83 -6.53
CA ALA A 5 -30.23 8.18 -5.28
C ALA A 5 -28.77 7.69 -5.33
N GLY A 6 -27.84 8.59 -5.65
CA GLY A 6 -26.41 8.31 -5.61
C GLY A 6 -26.00 7.92 -4.19
N ARG A 7 -25.30 6.80 -4.03
CA ARG A 7 -24.72 6.43 -2.74
C ARG A 7 -23.41 7.18 -2.55
N VAL A 8 -23.29 7.88 -1.44
CA VAL A 8 -22.04 8.48 -1.00
C VAL A 8 -21.35 7.47 -0.08
N ALA A 9 -20.14 7.06 -0.45
CA ALA A 9 -19.27 6.26 0.41
C ALA A 9 -18.01 7.09 0.71
N GLY A 10 -17.72 7.28 2.00
CA GLY A 10 -16.58 8.06 2.46
C GLY A 10 -15.68 7.27 3.41
N GLY A 11 -14.49 7.80 3.68
CA GLY A 11 -13.57 7.25 4.67
C GLY A 11 -12.39 8.19 4.89
N THR A 12 -11.72 8.06 6.04
CA THR A 12 -10.51 8.82 6.33
C THR A 12 -9.31 8.10 5.75
N TYR A 13 -8.52 8.80 4.94
CA TYR A 13 -7.26 8.30 4.40
C TYR A 13 -6.10 8.99 5.08
N ARG A 14 -5.09 8.21 5.49
CA ARG A 14 -3.80 8.74 5.97
C ARG A 14 -2.71 8.20 5.06
N LEU A 15 -2.14 9.07 4.25
CA LEU A 15 -1.01 8.77 3.38
C LEU A 15 0.28 9.15 4.09
N LEU A 16 1.25 8.23 4.11
CA LEU A 16 2.62 8.55 4.48
C LEU A 16 3.39 8.75 3.17
N THR A 17 4.09 9.87 3.05
CA THR A 17 4.86 10.22 1.86
C THR A 17 6.20 10.83 2.28
N THR A 18 7.22 10.68 1.45
CA THR A 18 8.51 11.37 1.58
C THR A 18 8.46 12.80 1.02
N LEU A 19 7.41 13.14 0.28
CA LEU A 19 7.15 14.48 -0.25
C LEU A 19 6.76 15.40 0.91
N SER A 20 7.61 16.39 1.18
CA SER A 20 7.50 17.22 2.39
C SER A 20 6.89 18.61 2.13
N ASP A 21 6.90 19.08 0.87
CA ASP A 21 6.39 20.40 0.51
C ASP A 21 4.93 20.33 0.06
N HIS A 22 4.03 20.80 0.92
CA HIS A 22 2.60 20.82 0.65
C HIS A 22 2.18 21.82 -0.44
N ARG A 23 3.05 22.76 -0.84
CA ARG A 23 2.76 23.73 -1.91
C ARG A 23 2.99 23.11 -3.29
N THR A 24 4.05 22.32 -3.41
CA THR A 24 4.39 21.58 -4.63
C THR A 24 3.56 20.29 -4.75
N ASP A 25 3.36 19.59 -3.63
CA ASP A 25 2.68 18.29 -3.56
C ASP A 25 1.44 18.35 -2.65
N PRO A 26 0.35 19.02 -3.09
CA PRO A 26 -0.83 19.19 -2.26
C PRO A 26 -1.54 17.85 -2.01
N ALA A 27 -2.12 17.70 -0.82
CA ALA A 27 -2.64 16.44 -0.33
C ALA A 27 -3.79 15.86 -1.17
N ASP A 28 -4.63 16.72 -1.75
CA ASP A 28 -5.71 16.33 -2.67
C ASP A 28 -5.17 15.70 -3.95
N ARG A 29 -4.10 16.27 -4.53
CA ARG A 29 -3.42 15.69 -5.70
C ARG A 29 -2.80 14.33 -5.36
N LEU A 30 -2.12 14.22 -4.22
CA LEU A 30 -1.54 12.95 -3.78
C LEU A 30 -2.58 11.86 -3.52
N VAL A 31 -3.72 12.22 -2.92
CA VAL A 31 -4.84 11.29 -2.73
C VAL A 31 -5.45 10.89 -4.07
N GLY A 32 -5.59 11.83 -5.02
CA GLY A 32 -6.02 11.55 -6.39
C GLY A 32 -5.12 10.49 -7.06
N LEU A 33 -3.81 10.70 -7.07
CA LEU A 33 -2.82 9.76 -7.62
C LEU A 33 -2.83 8.40 -6.88
N TYR A 34 -3.11 8.40 -5.57
CA TYR A 34 -3.22 7.15 -4.82
C TYR A 34 -4.36 6.26 -5.32
N HIS A 35 -5.43 6.85 -5.87
CA HIS A 35 -6.49 6.08 -6.52
C HIS A 35 -6.04 5.46 -7.85
N GLU A 36 -5.15 6.13 -8.59
CA GLU A 36 -4.52 5.61 -9.81
C GLU A 36 -3.56 4.44 -9.52
N ARG A 37 -3.04 4.31 -8.28
CA ARG A 37 -2.18 3.16 -7.89
C ARG A 37 -2.80 1.79 -8.21
N TRP A 38 -4.13 1.69 -8.26
CA TRP A 38 -4.81 0.45 -8.66
C TRP A 38 -4.46 -0.01 -10.08
N GLU A 39 -3.88 0.85 -10.92
CA GLU A 39 -3.31 0.49 -12.23
C GLU A 39 -2.22 -0.57 -12.15
N ILE A 40 -1.57 -0.75 -11.00
CA ILE A 40 -0.63 -1.87 -10.83
C ILE A 40 -1.34 -3.22 -11.00
N GLU A 41 -2.64 -3.31 -10.71
CA GLU A 41 -3.42 -4.52 -10.97
C GLU A 41 -3.57 -4.78 -12.47
N THR A 42 -3.65 -3.73 -13.29
CA THR A 42 -3.61 -3.82 -14.75
C THR A 42 -2.25 -4.33 -15.22
N ALA A 43 -1.15 -4.00 -14.54
CA ALA A 43 0.17 -4.59 -14.83
C ALA A 43 0.20 -6.10 -14.55
N TYR A 44 -0.32 -6.55 -13.40
CA TYR A 44 -0.43 -7.98 -13.09
C TYR A 44 -1.35 -8.72 -14.08
N LEU A 45 -2.46 -8.11 -14.49
CA LEU A 45 -3.35 -8.64 -15.51
C LEU A 45 -2.63 -8.80 -16.85
N ALA A 46 -1.85 -7.80 -17.27
CA ALA A 46 -1.06 -7.83 -18.50
C ALA A 46 -0.07 -9.01 -18.49
N LEU A 47 0.73 -9.14 -17.44
CA LEU A 47 1.73 -10.21 -17.31
C LEU A 47 1.07 -11.60 -17.24
N ARG A 48 0.12 -11.80 -16.32
CA ARG A 48 -0.43 -13.14 -16.02
C ARG A 48 -1.46 -13.61 -17.05
N HIS A 49 -2.35 -12.73 -17.47
CA HIS A 49 -3.48 -13.12 -18.31
C HIS A 49 -3.26 -12.78 -19.78
N THR A 50 -2.66 -11.63 -20.09
CA THR A 50 -2.51 -11.22 -21.50
C THR A 50 -1.30 -11.88 -22.15
N MET A 51 -0.14 -11.87 -21.49
CA MET A 51 1.09 -12.47 -22.01
C MET A 51 1.13 -13.98 -21.80
N LEU A 52 0.93 -14.42 -20.55
CA LEU A 52 1.00 -15.85 -20.20
C LEU A 52 -0.26 -16.65 -20.55
N LYS A 53 -1.39 -15.98 -20.82
CA LYS A 53 -2.70 -16.65 -21.03
C LYS A 53 -3.09 -17.55 -19.86
N GLY A 54 -2.77 -17.13 -18.63
CA GLY A 54 -3.06 -17.89 -17.40
C GLY A 54 -2.13 -19.09 -17.14
N ARG A 55 -1.11 -19.31 -17.99
CA ARG A 55 -0.14 -20.38 -17.80
C ARG A 55 0.91 -20.02 -16.76
N VAL A 56 1.49 -21.05 -16.15
CA VAL A 56 2.62 -20.93 -15.22
C VAL A 56 3.93 -20.88 -16.03
N LEU A 57 4.99 -20.34 -15.40
CA LEU A 57 6.36 -20.42 -15.91
C LEU A 57 6.77 -21.88 -16.17
N ARG A 58 7.63 -22.11 -17.15
CA ARG A 58 7.95 -23.46 -17.66
C ARG A 58 9.17 -24.07 -16.97
N SER A 59 10.15 -23.26 -16.62
CA SER A 59 11.36 -23.67 -15.92
C SER A 59 11.06 -24.32 -14.58
N LYS A 60 11.84 -25.36 -14.26
CA LYS A 60 11.77 -26.09 -12.98
C LYS A 60 12.95 -25.79 -12.06
N ASP A 61 13.88 -24.95 -12.49
CA ASP A 61 15.05 -24.51 -11.73
C ASP A 61 14.98 -22.99 -11.42
N PRO A 62 15.56 -22.53 -10.29
CA PRO A 62 15.48 -21.13 -9.87
C PRO A 62 16.09 -20.12 -10.87
N VAL A 63 17.13 -20.52 -11.59
CA VAL A 63 17.82 -19.64 -12.56
C VAL A 63 16.94 -19.42 -13.78
N GLY A 64 16.40 -20.49 -14.35
CA GLY A 64 15.44 -20.43 -15.46
C GLY A 64 14.17 -19.67 -15.11
N LEU A 65 13.62 -19.86 -13.90
CA LEU A 65 12.48 -19.07 -13.42
C LEU A 65 12.78 -17.58 -13.37
N THR A 66 13.97 -17.21 -12.90
CA THR A 66 14.43 -15.82 -12.87
C THR A 66 14.55 -15.26 -14.30
N GLN A 67 15.14 -16.03 -15.23
CA GLN A 67 15.26 -15.65 -16.63
C GLN A 67 13.89 -15.44 -17.29
N GLU A 68 12.94 -16.37 -17.11
CA GLU A 68 11.59 -16.24 -17.66
C GLU A 68 10.88 -15.00 -17.11
N MET A 69 11.01 -14.72 -15.81
CA MET A 69 10.43 -13.54 -15.19
C MET A 69 11.03 -12.24 -15.76
N TRP A 70 12.35 -12.18 -15.92
CA TRP A 70 13.00 -11.04 -16.58
C TRP A 70 12.57 -10.88 -18.03
N ALA A 71 12.44 -11.97 -18.80
CA ALA A 71 11.97 -11.91 -20.18
C ALA A 71 10.55 -11.32 -20.27
N LEU A 72 9.64 -11.76 -19.40
CA LEU A 72 8.27 -11.22 -19.34
C LEU A 72 8.25 -9.75 -18.96
N LEU A 73 9.01 -9.35 -17.94
CA LEU A 73 9.10 -7.96 -17.51
C LEU A 73 9.70 -7.07 -18.60
N THR A 74 10.74 -7.53 -19.28
CA THR A 74 11.36 -6.78 -20.39
C THR A 74 10.39 -6.56 -21.53
N ILE A 75 9.65 -7.59 -21.96
CA ILE A 75 8.65 -7.44 -23.03
C ILE A 75 7.52 -6.50 -22.58
N TYR A 76 7.04 -6.64 -21.34
CA TYR A 76 6.03 -5.75 -20.78
C TYR A 76 6.51 -4.29 -20.80
N GLN A 77 7.73 -4.02 -20.32
CA GLN A 77 8.29 -2.67 -20.29
C GLN A 77 8.53 -2.11 -21.68
N ALA A 78 9.06 -2.90 -22.62
CA ALA A 78 9.26 -2.46 -24.00
C ALA A 78 7.95 -2.04 -24.66
N LEU A 79 6.88 -2.84 -24.51
CA LEU A 79 5.55 -2.51 -25.02
C LEU A 79 4.99 -1.25 -24.36
N ARG A 80 5.12 -1.12 -23.04
CA ARG A 80 4.67 0.06 -22.30
C ARG A 80 5.40 1.33 -22.74
N SER A 81 6.71 1.26 -22.91
CA SER A 81 7.50 2.40 -23.43
C SER A 81 7.02 2.81 -24.82
N MET A 82 6.83 1.87 -25.75
CA MET A 82 6.31 2.18 -27.09
C MET A 82 4.89 2.78 -27.06
N MET A 83 4.02 2.30 -26.16
CA MET A 83 2.69 2.86 -25.95
C MET A 83 2.77 4.31 -25.46
N VAL A 84 3.64 4.59 -24.48
CA VAL A 84 3.85 5.94 -23.94
C VAL A 84 4.40 6.87 -25.03
N THR A 85 5.46 6.47 -25.72
CA THR A 85 6.02 7.25 -26.84
C THR A 85 4.97 7.55 -27.90
N ALA A 86 4.11 6.59 -28.24
CA ALA A 86 3.04 6.81 -29.21
C ALA A 86 1.98 7.80 -28.70
N VAL A 87 1.52 7.65 -27.46
CA VAL A 87 0.52 8.54 -26.85
C VAL A 87 1.05 9.98 -26.73
N GLU A 88 2.32 10.16 -26.36
CA GLU A 88 2.95 11.47 -26.22
C GLU A 88 2.98 12.26 -27.54
N THR A 89 2.85 11.59 -28.69
CA THR A 89 2.73 12.29 -29.99
C THR A 89 1.37 12.97 -30.20
N VAL A 90 0.36 12.67 -29.38
CA VAL A 90 -0.99 13.23 -29.46
C VAL A 90 -1.27 14.10 -28.23
N PRO A 91 -1.30 15.44 -28.37
CA PRO A 91 -1.55 16.35 -27.25
C PRO A 91 -2.87 16.05 -26.52
N GLY A 92 -2.80 15.95 -25.19
CA GLY A 92 -3.97 15.68 -24.35
C GLY A 92 -4.49 14.24 -24.40
N CYS A 93 -3.76 13.31 -25.04
CA CYS A 93 -4.11 11.90 -25.00
C CYS A 93 -3.71 11.29 -23.65
N ASP A 94 -4.68 10.70 -22.98
CA ASP A 94 -4.50 9.97 -21.73
C ASP A 94 -3.81 8.61 -22.00
N PRO A 95 -2.64 8.32 -21.39
CA PRO A 95 -1.89 7.08 -21.61
C PRO A 95 -2.67 5.82 -21.21
N ASP A 96 -3.65 5.92 -20.30
CA ASP A 96 -4.47 4.78 -19.88
C ASP A 96 -5.38 4.25 -21.00
N ARG A 97 -5.60 5.07 -22.03
CA ARG A 97 -6.36 4.68 -23.21
C ARG A 97 -5.58 3.76 -24.14
N ALA A 98 -4.26 3.70 -24.00
CA ALA A 98 -3.45 2.78 -24.77
C ALA A 98 -3.68 1.35 -24.27
N GLY A 99 -4.32 0.51 -25.10
CA GLY A 99 -4.60 -0.87 -24.77
C GLY A 99 -3.37 -1.77 -24.89
N PHE A 100 -2.93 -2.38 -23.79
CA PHE A 100 -1.79 -3.31 -23.78
C PHE A 100 -2.00 -4.53 -24.70
N THR A 101 -3.22 -5.06 -24.78
CA THR A 101 -3.56 -6.17 -25.69
C THR A 101 -3.35 -5.79 -27.14
N VAL A 102 -3.74 -4.57 -27.55
CA VAL A 102 -3.52 -4.07 -28.91
C VAL A 102 -2.03 -3.98 -29.22
N ALA A 103 -1.25 -3.43 -28.29
CA ALA A 103 0.21 -3.33 -28.45
C ALA A 103 0.85 -4.72 -28.59
N LEU A 104 0.44 -5.68 -27.76
CA LEU A 104 0.98 -7.05 -27.79
C LEU A 104 0.63 -7.78 -29.10
N GLU A 105 -0.61 -7.71 -29.57
CA GLU A 105 -0.97 -8.34 -30.85
C GLU A 105 -0.27 -7.65 -32.03
N ALA A 106 -0.18 -6.31 -32.03
CA ALA A 106 0.59 -5.60 -33.05
C ALA A 106 2.08 -6.00 -33.05
N ALA A 107 2.67 -6.21 -31.88
CA ALA A 107 4.04 -6.71 -31.78
C ALA A 107 4.19 -8.14 -32.32
N ARG A 108 3.22 -9.03 -32.04
CA ARG A 108 3.20 -10.37 -32.63
C ARG A 108 3.07 -10.32 -34.15
N ASP A 109 2.20 -9.46 -34.66
CA ASP A 109 2.00 -9.28 -36.10
C ASP A 109 3.30 -8.80 -36.77
N THR A 110 4.09 -7.93 -36.12
CA THR A 110 5.41 -7.53 -36.65
C THR A 110 6.39 -8.70 -36.68
N VAL A 111 6.45 -9.55 -35.66
CA VAL A 111 7.34 -10.72 -35.64
C VAL A 111 6.92 -11.75 -36.70
N VAL A 112 5.62 -12.00 -36.85
CA VAL A 112 5.08 -12.93 -37.86
C VAL A 112 5.28 -12.36 -39.27
N GLY A 113 5.07 -11.07 -39.47
CA GLY A 113 5.30 -10.38 -40.74
C GLY A 113 6.77 -10.38 -41.15
N VAL A 114 7.69 -10.16 -40.19
CA VAL A 114 9.15 -10.26 -40.41
C VAL A 114 9.59 -11.71 -40.66
N ALA A 115 8.94 -12.70 -40.04
CA ALA A 115 9.23 -14.12 -40.28
C ALA A 115 8.69 -14.64 -41.63
N GLY A 116 7.63 -14.02 -42.17
CA GLY A 116 7.02 -14.39 -43.46
C GLY A 116 7.50 -13.56 -44.66
N THR A 117 8.07 -12.38 -44.42
CA THR A 117 8.61 -11.51 -45.46
C THR A 117 9.82 -10.77 -44.90
N ALA A 118 10.99 -10.92 -45.53
CA ALA A 118 12.07 -9.96 -45.36
C ALA A 118 11.62 -8.62 -45.98
N ALA A 119 10.91 -7.81 -45.21
CA ALA A 119 10.43 -6.52 -45.67
C ALA A 119 11.54 -5.47 -45.49
N ALA A 120 11.93 -4.91 -46.63
CA ALA A 120 12.95 -3.88 -46.81
C ALA A 120 12.86 -2.78 -45.76
N ALA A 121 14.02 -2.46 -45.18
CA ALA A 121 14.23 -1.22 -44.46
C ALA A 121 13.77 -0.05 -45.34
N THR A 122 12.74 0.68 -44.91
CA THR A 122 12.40 1.96 -45.53
C THR A 122 13.58 2.91 -45.36
N PRO A 123 14.16 3.45 -46.46
CA PRO A 123 15.23 4.44 -46.38
C PRO A 123 14.58 5.78 -46.07
N SER A 124 14.37 6.06 -44.79
CA SER A 124 14.09 7.40 -44.32
C SER A 124 14.71 7.52 -42.95
N GLY A 125 15.84 8.23 -42.88
CA GLY A 125 16.65 8.47 -41.67
C GLY A 125 15.96 9.27 -40.57
N ARG A 126 14.61 9.25 -40.52
CA ARG A 126 13.82 9.70 -39.39
C ARG A 126 13.32 8.47 -38.68
N LEU A 127 13.83 8.22 -37.48
CA LEU A 127 13.34 7.15 -36.61
C LEU A 127 11.82 7.33 -36.46
N ASP A 128 11.04 6.38 -36.99
CA ASP A 128 9.61 6.34 -36.73
C ASP A 128 9.41 5.97 -35.26
N LEU A 129 9.35 6.99 -34.40
CA LEU A 129 9.20 6.84 -32.95
C LEU A 129 7.89 6.15 -32.57
N VAL A 130 6.88 6.20 -33.46
CA VAL A 130 5.57 5.59 -33.25
C VAL A 130 5.57 4.15 -33.77
N GLY A 131 6.15 3.92 -34.94
CA GLY A 131 6.27 2.61 -35.55
C GLY A 131 4.92 1.96 -35.87
N HIS A 132 4.96 0.69 -36.27
CA HIS A 132 3.76 -0.10 -36.51
C HIS A 132 2.91 -0.27 -35.24
N ILE A 133 3.56 -0.58 -34.11
CA ILE A 133 2.89 -0.86 -32.84
C ILE A 133 2.17 0.39 -32.32
N GLY A 134 2.85 1.53 -32.25
CA GLY A 134 2.26 2.78 -31.81
C GLY A 134 1.12 3.25 -32.72
N THR A 135 1.25 3.07 -34.03
CA THR A 135 0.19 3.42 -34.99
C THR A 135 -1.07 2.59 -34.74
N ARG A 136 -0.92 1.29 -34.45
CA ARG A 136 -2.05 0.41 -34.13
C ARG A 136 -2.69 0.79 -32.80
N VAL A 137 -1.89 1.13 -31.79
CA VAL A 137 -2.37 1.61 -30.48
C VAL A 137 -3.18 2.90 -30.62
N LEU A 138 -2.66 3.90 -31.33
CA LEU A 138 -3.35 5.19 -31.53
C LEU A 138 -4.66 5.04 -32.31
N LYS A 139 -4.75 4.10 -33.26
CA LYS A 139 -5.99 3.81 -33.99
C LYS A 139 -7.04 3.08 -33.16
N ALA A 140 -6.64 2.43 -32.06
CA ALA A 140 -7.52 1.60 -31.23
C ALA A 140 -7.50 2.05 -29.76
N LEU A 141 -7.43 3.36 -29.52
CA LEU A 141 -7.51 3.93 -28.18
C LEU A 141 -8.81 3.52 -27.50
N LEU A 142 -8.69 2.99 -26.30
CA LEU A 142 -9.82 2.61 -25.47
C LEU A 142 -10.63 3.86 -25.07
N PRO A 143 -11.94 3.71 -24.80
CA PRO A 143 -12.71 4.75 -24.15
C PRO A 143 -12.04 5.18 -22.84
N LYS A 144 -12.20 6.44 -22.46
CA LYS A 144 -11.73 6.92 -21.15
C LYS A 144 -12.26 6.01 -20.05
N SER A 145 -11.36 5.46 -19.23
CA SER A 145 -11.73 4.45 -18.24
C SER A 145 -12.72 5.04 -17.24
N ARG A 146 -13.82 4.31 -17.00
CA ARG A 146 -14.79 4.70 -15.98
C ARG A 146 -14.25 4.25 -14.65
N MET A 147 -13.97 5.18 -13.75
CA MET A 147 -13.57 4.83 -12.39
C MET A 147 -14.69 4.02 -11.73
N ARG A 148 -14.36 2.90 -11.09
CA ARG A 148 -15.33 2.02 -10.42
C ARG A 148 -14.92 1.75 -8.99
N LEU A 149 -15.91 1.63 -8.11
CA LEU A 149 -15.73 1.26 -6.72
C LEU A 149 -16.49 -0.03 -6.43
N SER A 150 -15.83 -0.95 -5.74
CA SER A 150 -16.45 -2.07 -5.05
C SER A 150 -15.82 -2.25 -3.67
N ALA A 151 -16.56 -2.81 -2.72
CA ALA A 151 -16.05 -3.16 -1.41
C ALA A 151 -14.89 -4.16 -1.56
N ARG A 152 -13.73 -3.87 -0.95
CA ARG A 152 -12.62 -4.83 -0.93
C ARG A 152 -12.93 -5.89 0.12
N ILE A 153 -13.46 -7.03 -0.32
CA ILE A 153 -13.88 -8.11 0.56
C ILE A 153 -12.83 -9.21 0.53
N VAL A 154 -12.25 -9.52 1.69
CA VAL A 154 -11.41 -10.71 1.84
C VAL A 154 -12.34 -11.93 1.83
N LYS A 155 -12.11 -12.86 0.91
CA LYS A 155 -12.80 -14.15 0.90
C LYS A 155 -12.24 -15.01 2.03
N CYS A 156 -12.81 -14.91 3.22
CA CYS A 156 -12.43 -15.75 4.36
C CYS A 156 -13.04 -17.16 4.20
N GLY A 157 -12.24 -18.12 3.75
CA GLY A 157 -12.69 -19.52 3.59
C GLY A 157 -12.98 -20.27 4.90
N THR A 158 -12.55 -19.73 6.04
CA THR A 158 -12.63 -20.38 7.37
C THR A 158 -13.83 -19.95 8.21
N SER A 159 -14.54 -18.88 7.85
CA SER A 159 -15.74 -18.46 8.57
C SER A 159 -17.00 -18.85 7.80
N ARG A 160 -17.90 -19.59 8.46
CA ARG A 160 -19.25 -19.89 7.94
C ARG A 160 -20.14 -18.64 7.90
N TYR A 161 -19.77 -17.60 8.64
CA TYR A 161 -20.46 -16.32 8.69
C TYR A 161 -19.63 -15.26 7.96
N ASN A 162 -20.24 -14.62 6.98
CA ASN A 162 -19.65 -13.45 6.35
C ASN A 162 -19.52 -12.36 7.42
N ILE A 163 -18.31 -12.05 7.86
CA ILE A 163 -18.06 -10.87 8.68
C ILE A 163 -18.19 -9.70 7.72
N TRP A 164 -19.43 -9.23 7.54
CA TRP A 164 -19.75 -8.18 6.60
C TRP A 164 -19.00 -6.91 7.01
N ASN A 165 -18.11 -6.44 6.15
CA ASN A 165 -17.57 -5.10 6.30
C ASN A 165 -18.73 -4.12 6.06
N ARG A 166 -19.25 -3.49 7.12
CA ARG A 166 -20.33 -2.50 7.04
C ARG A 166 -19.77 -1.11 6.67
N ASP A 167 -18.83 -1.06 5.73
CA ASP A 167 -18.16 0.17 5.30
C ASP A 167 -19.01 0.99 4.30
N GLY A 168 -20.21 0.51 3.97
CA GLY A 168 -21.17 1.21 3.11
C GLY A 168 -20.86 1.15 1.61
N ARG A 169 -19.76 0.48 1.21
CA ARG A 169 -19.35 0.40 -0.19
C ARG A 169 -20.20 -0.59 -1.00
N PRO A 170 -20.44 -0.33 -2.30
CA PRO A 170 -21.17 -1.27 -3.16
C PRO A 170 -20.46 -2.62 -3.26
N ARG A 171 -21.21 -3.72 -3.33
CA ARG A 171 -20.61 -5.05 -3.57
C ARG A 171 -20.16 -5.20 -5.01
N ASP A 172 -21.00 -4.77 -5.92
CA ASP A 172 -20.74 -4.85 -7.35
C ASP A 172 -19.96 -3.63 -7.84
N SER A 173 -19.23 -3.84 -8.92
CA SER A 173 -18.44 -2.80 -9.57
C SER A 173 -19.34 -1.65 -10.03
N THR A 174 -19.35 -0.55 -9.28
CA THR A 174 -20.26 0.58 -9.49
C THR A 174 -19.47 1.78 -10.01
N PRO A 175 -19.94 2.50 -11.04
CA PRO A 175 -19.22 3.68 -11.54
C PRO A 175 -19.17 4.79 -10.49
N ILE A 176 -17.99 5.40 -10.36
CA ILE A 176 -17.80 6.62 -9.58
C ILE A 176 -18.08 7.80 -10.51
N THR A 177 -19.03 8.64 -10.13
CA THR A 177 -19.40 9.85 -10.89
C THR A 177 -18.59 11.07 -10.46
N ALA A 178 -18.16 11.12 -9.19
CA ALA A 178 -17.31 12.18 -8.65
C ALA A 178 -16.52 11.67 -7.44
N ILE A 179 -15.31 12.21 -7.25
CA ILE A 179 -14.56 12.10 -5.99
C ILE A 179 -14.45 13.51 -5.41
N VAL A 180 -14.85 13.65 -4.14
CA VAL A 180 -14.67 14.89 -3.38
C VAL A 180 -13.62 14.60 -2.31
N ILE A 181 -12.48 15.30 -2.38
CA ILE A 181 -11.42 15.19 -1.39
C ILE A 181 -11.51 16.40 -0.48
N THR A 182 -11.76 16.18 0.80
CA THR A 182 -11.72 17.22 1.82
C THR A 182 -10.43 17.09 2.61
N VAL A 183 -9.52 18.05 2.46
CA VAL A 183 -8.27 18.09 3.22
C VAL A 183 -8.56 18.72 4.57
N HIS A 184 -8.40 17.94 5.64
CA HIS A 184 -8.47 18.46 6.99
C HIS A 184 -7.04 18.79 7.46
N PRO A 185 -6.73 20.06 7.79
CA PRO A 185 -5.46 20.34 8.45
C PRO A 185 -5.42 19.56 9.76
N PRO A 186 -4.27 18.98 10.14
CA PRO A 186 -4.14 18.37 11.45
C PRO A 186 -4.49 19.45 12.48
N ALA A 187 -5.45 19.15 13.36
CA ALA A 187 -5.69 20.00 14.50
C ALA A 187 -4.33 20.19 15.20
N LEU A 188 -3.92 21.45 15.40
CA LEU A 188 -2.79 21.76 16.28
C LEU A 188 -2.99 20.94 17.57
N PRO A 189 -1.93 20.34 18.14
CA PRO A 189 -2.06 19.56 19.35
C PRO A 189 -2.58 20.46 20.47
N THR A 190 -3.90 20.51 20.61
CA THR A 190 -4.55 21.05 21.80
C THR A 190 -4.18 20.12 22.95
N THR A 191 -4.03 20.64 24.15
CA THR A 191 -3.68 19.91 25.38
C THR A 191 -4.48 18.59 25.53
N HIS A 192 -5.75 18.59 25.07
CA HIS A 192 -6.65 17.42 25.02
C HIS A 192 -6.25 16.26 24.08
N ALA A 193 -5.39 16.48 23.07
CA ALA A 193 -4.93 15.44 22.16
C ALA A 193 -3.82 14.57 22.77
N ALA A 194 -2.97 15.17 23.63
CA ALA A 194 -2.04 14.43 24.47
C ALA A 194 -2.81 13.49 25.43
N ASP A 195 -3.93 13.97 25.99
CA ASP A 195 -4.81 13.16 26.83
C ASP A 195 -5.49 12.00 26.08
N ARG A 196 -5.86 12.19 24.80
CA ARG A 196 -6.41 11.10 23.96
C ARG A 196 -5.36 10.06 23.56
N ALA A 197 -4.11 10.46 23.29
CA ALA A 197 -3.03 9.49 23.10
C ALA A 197 -2.77 8.70 24.40
N ALA A 198 -3.00 9.33 25.56
CA ALA A 198 -2.92 8.72 26.88
C ALA A 198 -4.21 7.95 27.30
N SER A 199 -5.30 7.99 26.53
CA SER A 199 -6.59 7.37 26.89
C SER A 199 -6.71 5.91 26.41
N GLY A 200 -5.84 5.44 25.51
CA GLY A 200 -5.76 4.02 25.17
C GLY A 200 -5.21 3.20 26.34
N ARG A 201 -5.53 1.90 26.39
CA ARG A 201 -5.06 1.00 27.45
C ARG A 201 -3.53 1.02 27.64
N TRP A 202 -2.77 1.24 26.56
CA TRP A 202 -1.33 1.49 26.62
C TRP A 202 -0.97 2.77 27.39
N GLY A 203 -1.60 3.89 27.06
CA GLY A 203 -1.37 5.18 27.71
C GLY A 203 -1.73 5.16 29.19
N GLN A 204 -2.79 4.44 29.56
CA GLN A 204 -3.16 4.22 30.97
C GLN A 204 -2.09 3.41 31.72
N VAL A 205 -1.56 2.33 31.12
CA VAL A 205 -0.46 1.54 31.72
C VAL A 205 0.83 2.35 31.84
N CYS A 206 1.18 3.14 30.82
CA CYS A 206 2.33 4.04 30.89
C CYS A 206 2.19 5.07 32.01
N ARG A 207 0.99 5.64 32.18
CA ARG A 207 0.73 6.60 33.25
C ARG A 207 0.89 5.95 34.62
N ILE A 208 0.28 4.78 34.84
CA ILE A 208 0.41 4.02 36.10
C ILE A 208 1.87 3.70 36.41
N LEU A 209 2.62 3.18 35.44
CA LEU A 209 4.04 2.87 35.65
C LEU A 209 4.87 4.13 35.90
N ALA A 210 4.59 5.24 35.21
CA ALA A 210 5.29 6.51 35.43
C ALA A 210 4.97 7.15 36.80
N GLU A 211 3.71 7.11 37.24
CA GLU A 211 3.26 7.55 38.57
C GLU A 211 3.91 6.72 39.69
N ASN A 212 4.20 5.44 39.43
CA ASN A 212 4.93 4.56 40.34
C ASN A 212 6.45 4.61 40.14
N SER A 213 6.99 5.79 39.79
CA SER A 213 8.43 6.05 39.61
C SER A 213 9.12 5.07 38.64
N ASN A 214 8.37 4.52 37.68
CA ASN A 214 8.78 3.47 36.74
C ASN A 214 9.41 2.23 37.41
N GLN A 215 9.00 1.93 38.64
CA GLN A 215 9.33 0.67 39.29
C GLN A 215 8.63 -0.49 38.58
N ALA A 216 9.23 -1.67 38.67
CA ALA A 216 8.66 -2.86 38.07
C ALA A 216 7.36 -3.25 38.82
N MET A 217 6.23 -3.24 38.11
CA MET A 217 4.92 -3.54 38.70
C MET A 217 4.39 -4.88 38.21
N HIS A 218 3.78 -5.64 39.11
CA HIS A 218 3.14 -6.90 38.76
C HIS A 218 1.82 -6.65 38.02
N ALA A 219 1.49 -7.52 37.06
CA ALA A 219 0.33 -7.37 36.17
C ALA A 219 -0.99 -7.27 36.93
N ARG A 220 -1.09 -7.92 38.10
CA ARG A 220 -2.25 -7.81 38.99
C ARG A 220 -2.40 -6.39 39.53
N ASP A 221 -1.31 -5.74 39.91
CA ASP A 221 -1.35 -4.39 40.51
C ASP A 221 -1.68 -3.35 39.44
N ILE A 222 -1.08 -3.49 38.25
CA ILE A 222 -1.43 -2.68 37.08
C ILE A 222 -2.91 -2.86 36.74
N ALA A 223 -3.43 -4.09 36.76
CA ALA A 223 -4.85 -4.36 36.54
C ALA A 223 -5.76 -3.77 37.63
N GLY A 224 -5.29 -3.71 38.87
CA GLY A 224 -5.96 -3.06 40.00
C GLY A 224 -6.09 -1.56 39.80
N HIS A 225 -5.01 -0.88 39.41
CA HIS A 225 -5.02 0.54 39.05
C HIS A 225 -5.92 0.84 37.84
N LEU A 226 -6.13 -0.13 36.95
CA LEU A 226 -7.05 -0.03 35.81
C LEU A 226 -8.51 -0.42 36.15
N GLY A 227 -8.81 -0.83 37.37
CA GLY A 227 -10.16 -1.29 37.78
C GLY A 227 -10.59 -2.62 37.16
N LEU A 228 -9.67 -3.42 36.62
CA LEU A 228 -9.99 -4.66 35.88
C LEU A 228 -10.22 -5.87 36.80
N ILE A 229 -9.97 -5.74 38.11
CA ILE A 229 -10.07 -6.82 39.11
C ILE A 229 -11.54 -7.16 39.46
N ALA A 230 -12.48 -6.24 39.23
CA ALA A 230 -13.91 -6.45 39.52
C ALA A 230 -14.60 -7.48 38.60
N THR A 231 -13.93 -7.89 37.51
CA THR A 231 -14.50 -8.76 36.47
C THR A 231 -13.54 -9.92 36.17
N GLY A 232 -13.61 -11.00 36.94
CA GLY A 232 -12.63 -12.11 36.96
C GLY A 232 -12.21 -12.76 35.62
N ARG A 233 -12.92 -12.50 34.50
CA ARG A 233 -12.51 -12.93 33.14
C ARG A 233 -11.55 -11.97 32.41
N VAL A 234 -11.31 -10.77 32.93
CA VAL A 234 -10.59 -9.69 32.21
C VAL A 234 -9.06 -9.76 32.41
N LEU A 235 -8.59 -10.46 33.44
CA LEU A 235 -7.15 -10.51 33.79
C LEU A 235 -6.32 -11.40 32.84
N SER A 236 -6.88 -12.50 32.31
CA SER A 236 -6.15 -13.39 31.38
C SER A 236 -5.84 -12.71 30.05
N GLY A 237 -6.83 -11.99 29.48
CA GLY A 237 -6.65 -11.19 28.27
C GLY A 237 -5.66 -10.03 28.48
N PHE A 238 -5.66 -9.43 29.68
CA PHE A 238 -4.72 -8.37 30.02
C PHE A 238 -3.27 -8.89 30.15
N ASN A 239 -3.06 -10.05 30.76
CA ASN A 239 -1.73 -10.69 30.81
C ASN A 239 -1.20 -11.02 29.41
N ALA A 240 -2.05 -11.53 28.52
CA ALA A 240 -1.67 -11.78 27.13
C ALA A 240 -1.25 -10.48 26.41
N GLN A 241 -1.95 -9.37 26.69
CA GLN A 241 -1.66 -8.04 26.16
C GLN A 241 -0.31 -7.48 26.67
N LEU A 242 -0.02 -7.59 27.97
CA LEU A 242 1.27 -7.18 28.53
C LEU A 242 2.43 -8.03 27.99
N CYS A 243 2.24 -9.35 27.87
CA CYS A 243 3.20 -10.25 27.22
C CYS A 243 3.45 -9.90 25.75
N TYR A 244 2.41 -9.50 25.02
CA TYR A 244 2.55 -9.02 23.64
C TYR A 244 3.35 -7.71 23.58
N TRP A 245 3.08 -6.74 24.46
CA TRP A 245 3.83 -5.50 24.50
C TRP A 245 5.30 -5.69 24.89
N ALA A 246 5.60 -6.61 25.82
CA ALA A 246 6.97 -6.96 26.17
C ALA A 246 7.73 -7.61 25.00
N ARG A 247 7.08 -8.53 24.26
CA ARG A 247 7.67 -9.16 23.07
C ARG A 247 7.99 -8.17 21.95
N ASN A 248 7.22 -7.10 21.83
CA ASN A 248 7.44 -6.04 20.84
C ASN A 248 8.32 -4.88 21.37
N GLY A 249 9.04 -5.08 22.48
CA GLY A 249 9.98 -4.10 23.03
C GLY A 249 9.34 -2.84 23.65
N ARG A 250 8.01 -2.84 23.85
CA ARG A 250 7.31 -1.69 24.46
C ARG A 250 7.44 -1.67 25.99
N LEU A 251 7.54 -2.84 26.62
CA LEU A 251 7.76 -3.02 28.06
C LEU A 251 8.95 -3.94 28.29
N ILE A 252 9.63 -3.77 29.43
CA ILE A 252 10.65 -4.71 29.90
C ILE A 252 9.99 -5.63 30.92
N ARG A 253 10.00 -6.94 30.64
CA ARG A 253 9.59 -7.95 31.63
C ARG A 253 10.78 -8.23 32.56
N THR A 254 10.66 -7.85 33.83
CA THR A 254 11.74 -8.01 34.81
C THR A 254 11.63 -9.33 35.60
N ALA A 255 10.40 -9.86 35.73
CA ALA A 255 10.10 -11.11 36.43
C ALA A 255 8.80 -11.72 35.87
N PRO A 256 8.36 -12.91 36.32
CA PRO A 256 7.08 -13.46 35.92
C PRO A 256 5.93 -12.47 36.19
N SER A 257 5.21 -12.10 35.12
CA SER A 257 4.11 -11.14 35.17
C SER A 257 4.47 -9.75 35.73
N THR A 258 5.74 -9.35 35.73
CA THR A 258 6.19 -8.03 36.23
C THR A 258 6.82 -7.22 35.10
N TYR A 259 6.39 -5.98 34.94
CA TYR A 259 6.72 -5.13 33.80
C TYR A 259 7.14 -3.72 34.24
N LYS A 260 8.03 -3.08 33.47
CA LYS A 260 8.38 -1.66 33.58
C LYS A 260 8.50 -1.01 32.20
N ILE A 261 8.41 0.31 32.12
CA ILE A 261 8.68 1.06 30.88
C ILE A 261 10.20 1.08 30.65
N PRO A 262 10.69 0.89 29.42
CA PRO A 262 12.06 1.24 29.09
C PRO A 262 12.24 2.75 29.25
N LEU A 263 13.00 3.20 30.26
CA LEU A 263 13.46 4.59 30.30
C LEU A 263 14.35 4.84 29.08
N PRO A 264 14.24 5.99 28.40
CA PRO A 264 15.27 6.41 27.46
C PRO A 264 16.58 6.50 28.24
N GLY A 265 17.58 5.73 27.82
CA GLY A 265 18.92 5.78 28.40
C GLY A 265 19.58 7.12 28.11
N ALA A 266 19.31 8.10 28.95
CA ALA A 266 20.12 9.30 29.11
C ALA A 266 20.20 9.55 30.62
N LEU A 267 21.42 9.73 31.13
CA LEU A 267 21.80 9.93 32.54
C LEU A 267 22.24 8.68 33.33
N THR A 268 22.99 7.77 32.72
CA THR A 268 24.10 7.12 33.45
C THR A 268 25.40 7.80 33.03
N PRO A 269 26.09 8.56 33.91
CA PRO A 269 27.47 8.93 33.63
C PRO A 269 28.27 7.64 33.46
N SER A 270 28.95 7.51 32.33
CA SER A 270 29.89 6.46 32.06
C SER A 270 31.00 6.51 33.11
N THR A 271 30.93 5.65 34.12
CA THR A 271 32.07 5.38 34.99
C THR A 271 33.06 4.53 34.20
N GLU A 272 33.84 5.15 33.32
CA GLU A 272 35.12 4.59 32.91
C GLU A 272 36.11 4.78 34.06
N PRO A 273 36.71 3.71 34.61
CA PRO A 273 37.85 3.89 35.49
C PRO A 273 39.06 4.29 34.64
N LEU A 274 39.53 5.51 34.88
CA LEU A 274 40.86 5.98 34.53
C LEU A 274 41.91 5.02 35.13
N LEU A 275 42.52 4.18 34.30
CA LEU A 275 43.85 3.66 34.57
C LEU A 275 44.87 4.46 33.75
N ARG A 276 45.38 5.54 34.38
CA ARG A 276 46.71 6.07 34.06
C ARG A 276 47.74 5.02 34.51
N GLY A 277 48.65 4.68 33.60
CA GLY A 277 49.65 3.63 33.78
C GLY A 277 50.82 4.00 34.66
N ILE A 278 51.68 3.00 34.91
CA ILE A 278 53.08 3.11 35.33
C ILE A 278 53.78 1.81 34.92
N GLY A 279 54.94 1.90 34.25
CA GLY A 279 55.86 0.77 34.02
C GLY A 279 56.20 0.52 32.57
#